data_AF-A0A6N7XB72-F1
#
_entry.id   AF-A0A6N7XB72-F1
#
_cell.length_a   1.000
_cell.length_b   1.000
_cell.length_c   1.000
_cell.angle_alpha   90.00
_cell.angle_beta   90.00
_cell.angle_gamma   90.00
#
_symmetry.space_group_name_H-M   'P 1'
#
loop_
_entity.id
_entity.type
_entity.pdbx_description
1 polymer ?
#
loop_
_entity_poly.entity_id
_entity_poly.type
_entity_poly.pdbx_seq_one_letter_code
_entity_poly.pdbx_strand_id
1 'polypeptide(L)'
;MFESIKNLSCLELYFRLICLVFWPIYWYDWIVITIQNYNRILFNMYFIMDTVFIVFLVIKRFVNAKATKWYFGFMLTTSLAYLVSLYSNMIVPRDVTFLYIKIVLCFLMIFSSWKLIKVEENDIGVVGVLSGLLLLVLTYFY
;
A
#
# COMPACT_ATOMS: atom_id res chain seq x y z
N MET A 1 19.71 -2.96 -18.30
CA MET A 1 18.65 -2.28 -17.50
C MET A 1 17.24 -2.51 -18.07
N PHE A 2 17.04 -2.43 -19.39
CA PHE A 2 15.72 -2.67 -20.03
C PHE A 2 15.29 -4.14 -20.15
N GLU A 3 16.20 -5.11 -20.04
CA GLU A 3 15.84 -6.54 -20.09
C GLU A 3 15.10 -7.04 -18.84
N SER A 4 15.32 -6.42 -17.67
CA SER A 4 14.68 -6.86 -16.42
C SER A 4 13.19 -6.47 -16.36
N ILE A 5 12.75 -5.48 -17.14
CA ILE A 5 11.35 -5.05 -17.25
C ILE A 5 10.51 -6.09 -18.02
N LYS A 6 11.14 -6.86 -18.90
CA LYS A 6 10.46 -7.76 -19.85
C LYS A 6 9.82 -8.99 -19.20
N ASN A 7 10.20 -9.32 -17.95
CA ASN A 7 9.72 -10.49 -17.21
C ASN A 7 8.84 -10.15 -16.00
N LEU A 8 8.56 -8.87 -15.72
CA LEU A 8 7.62 -8.53 -14.63
C LEU A 8 6.19 -8.86 -15.05
N SER A 9 5.46 -9.55 -14.17
CA SER A 9 4.04 -9.77 -14.41
C SER A 9 3.33 -8.42 -14.41
N CYS A 10 2.36 -8.20 -15.31
CA CYS A 10 1.55 -6.97 -15.36
C CYS A 10 1.03 -6.53 -13.97
N LEU A 11 0.71 -7.50 -13.11
CA LEU A 11 0.32 -7.29 -11.71
C LEU A 11 1.40 -6.60 -10.86
N GLU A 12 2.67 -6.98 -11.04
CA GLU A 12 3.79 -6.41 -10.27
C GLU A 12 4.06 -4.97 -10.70
N LEU A 13 3.94 -4.69 -12.00
CA LEU A 13 4.03 -3.32 -12.50
C LEU A 13 2.89 -2.45 -11.95
N TYR A 14 1.66 -2.97 -11.93
CA TYR A 14 0.54 -2.29 -11.31
C TYR A 14 0.81 -2.03 -9.82
N PHE A 15 1.24 -3.04 -9.07
CA PHE A 15 1.54 -2.88 -7.64
C PHE A 15 2.62 -1.81 -7.39
N ARG A 16 3.68 -1.79 -8.21
CA ARG A 16 4.72 -0.76 -8.14
C ARG A 16 4.17 0.63 -8.42
N LEU A 17 3.24 0.75 -9.37
CA LEU A 17 2.56 2.02 -9.67
C LEU A 17 1.76 2.52 -8.46
N ILE A 18 1.01 1.64 -7.79
CA ILE A 18 0.28 1.97 -6.56
C ILE A 18 1.23 2.49 -5.48
N CYS A 19 2.35 1.81 -5.30
CA CYS A 19 3.35 2.22 -4.32
C CYS A 19 3.99 3.57 -4.68
N LEU A 20 4.26 3.79 -5.97
CA LEU A 20 4.89 5.01 -6.45
C LEU A 20 3.96 6.22 -6.35
N VAL A 21 2.68 6.05 -6.64
CA VAL A 21 1.67 7.12 -6.57
C VAL A 21 1.27 7.43 -5.12
N PHE A 22 1.33 6.45 -4.22
CA PHE A 22 1.00 6.64 -2.81
C PHE A 22 1.86 7.74 -2.13
N TRP A 23 3.18 7.65 -2.27
CA TRP A 23 4.10 8.53 -1.51
C TRP A 23 3.95 10.02 -1.84
N PRO A 24 3.89 10.45 -3.12
CA PRO A 24 3.63 11.85 -3.46
C PRO A 24 2.29 12.35 -2.94
N ILE A 25 1.23 11.54 -2.98
CA ILE A 25 -0.09 11.92 -2.45
C ILE A 25 0.00 12.10 -0.92
N TYR A 26 0.64 11.16 -0.22
CA TYR A 26 0.81 11.23 1.22
C TYR A 26 1.65 12.43 1.67
N TRP A 27 2.74 12.74 0.96
CA TRP A 27 3.58 13.92 1.26
C TRP A 27 2.89 15.24 0.93
N TYR A 28 2.09 15.29 -0.13
CA TYR A 28 1.35 16.49 -0.50
C TYR A 28 0.42 16.96 0.63
N ASP A 29 -0.32 16.02 1.24
CA ASP A 29 -1.21 16.28 2.38
C ASP A 29 -0.46 16.84 3.60
N TRP A 30 0.80 16.43 3.78
CA TRP A 30 1.63 16.85 4.91
C TRP A 30 2.28 18.22 4.75
N ILE A 31 2.69 18.60 3.53
CA ILE A 31 3.48 19.82 3.29
C ILE A 31 2.59 21.01 2.95
N VAL A 32 1.45 20.79 2.31
CA VAL A 32 0.59 21.85 1.78
C VAL A 32 -0.64 22.00 2.68
N ILE A 33 -1.03 23.23 3.01
CA ILE A 33 -2.34 23.49 3.63
C ILE A 33 -3.42 23.14 2.60
N THR A 34 -3.92 21.91 2.67
CA THR A 34 -4.78 21.35 1.64
C THR A 34 -6.22 21.82 1.79
N ILE A 35 -6.79 22.30 0.69
CA ILE A 35 -8.23 22.53 0.57
C ILE A 35 -8.93 21.17 0.63
N GLN A 36 -9.90 20.99 1.54
CA GLN A 36 -10.58 19.72 1.78
C GLN A 36 -11.15 19.05 0.50
N ASN A 37 -11.56 19.86 -0.47
CA ASN A 37 -12.06 19.39 -1.75
C ASN A 37 -10.98 18.70 -2.60
N TYR A 38 -9.73 19.18 -2.55
CA TYR A 38 -8.61 18.60 -3.28
C TYR A 38 -8.20 17.25 -2.68
N ASN A 39 -8.19 17.15 -1.34
CA ASN A 39 -7.95 15.88 -0.63
C ASN A 39 -8.94 14.79 -1.02
N ARG A 40 -10.23 15.14 -1.13
CA ARG A 40 -11.25 14.21 -1.62
C ARG A 40 -11.00 13.73 -3.05
N ILE A 41 -10.59 14.63 -3.94
CA ILE A 41 -10.31 14.29 -5.34
C ILE A 41 -9.10 13.34 -5.42
N LEU A 42 -7.99 13.68 -4.76
CA LEU A 42 -6.78 12.85 -4.73
C LEU A 42 -7.06 11.47 -4.13
N PHE A 43 -7.75 11.42 -2.99
CA PHE A 43 -8.15 10.16 -2.37
C PHE A 43 -9.03 9.34 -3.31
N ASN A 44 -10.05 9.93 -3.94
CA ASN A 44 -10.94 9.20 -4.84
C ASN A 44 -10.20 8.62 -6.05
N MET A 45 -9.26 9.38 -6.64
CA MET A 45 -8.42 8.86 -7.73
C MET A 45 -7.60 7.66 -7.28
N TYR A 46 -6.95 7.76 -6.12
CA TYR A 46 -6.18 6.66 -5.55
C TYR A 46 -7.06 5.46 -5.21
N PHE A 47 -8.23 5.70 -4.60
CA PHE A 47 -9.19 4.69 -4.19
C PHE A 47 -9.67 3.84 -5.38
N ILE A 48 -10.02 4.48 -6.50
CA ILE A 48 -10.45 3.76 -7.71
C ILE A 48 -9.31 2.89 -8.23
N MET A 49 -8.11 3.45 -8.33
CA MET A 49 -6.93 2.74 -8.84
C MET A 49 -6.57 1.52 -7.94
N ASP A 50 -6.54 1.72 -6.63
CA ASP A 50 -6.21 0.68 -5.66
C ASP A 50 -7.30 -0.40 -5.60
N THR A 51 -8.58 -0.01 -5.67
CA THR A 51 -9.70 -0.96 -5.73
C THR A 51 -9.62 -1.85 -6.97
N VAL A 52 -9.33 -1.27 -8.14
CA VAL A 52 -9.14 -2.04 -9.38
C VAL A 52 -8.02 -3.06 -9.21
N PHE A 53 -6.90 -2.65 -8.59
CA PHE A 53 -5.80 -3.58 -8.30
C PHE A 53 -6.18 -4.70 -7.35
N ILE A 54 -6.84 -4.40 -6.23
CA ILE A 54 -7.29 -5.43 -5.27
C ILE A 54 -8.17 -6.45 -5.98
N VAL A 55 -9.11 -6.01 -6.82
CA VAL A 55 -9.97 -6.90 -7.61
C VAL A 55 -9.13 -7.81 -8.52
N PHE A 56 -8.20 -7.25 -9.29
CA PHE A 56 -7.31 -8.04 -10.14
C PHE A 56 -6.43 -9.02 -9.36
N LEU A 57 -5.91 -8.60 -8.20
CA LEU A 57 -5.08 -9.40 -7.31
C LEU A 57 -5.87 -10.61 -6.79
N VAL A 58 -7.11 -10.39 -6.34
CA VAL A 58 -8.01 -11.44 -5.83
C VAL A 58 -8.41 -12.39 -6.95
N ILE A 59 -8.83 -11.90 -8.13
CA ILE A 59 -9.17 -12.75 -9.28
C ILE A 59 -7.98 -13.64 -9.65
N LYS A 60 -6.77 -13.06 -9.75
CA LYS A 60 -5.56 -13.81 -10.10
C LYS A 60 -5.25 -14.89 -9.07
N ARG A 61 -5.51 -14.66 -7.78
CA ARG A 61 -5.34 -15.67 -6.72
C ARG A 61 -6.27 -16.86 -6.89
N PHE A 62 -7.51 -16.63 -7.31
CA PHE A 62 -8.48 -17.70 -7.56
C PHE A 62 -8.23 -18.44 -8.89
N VAL A 63 -7.84 -17.73 -9.94
CA VAL A 63 -7.61 -18.32 -11.27
C VAL A 63 -6.24 -19.03 -11.36
N ASN A 64 -5.21 -18.50 -10.71
CA ASN A 64 -3.85 -19.01 -10.77
C ASN A 64 -3.26 -19.16 -9.35
N ALA A 65 -3.34 -20.37 -8.80
CA ALA A 65 -2.76 -20.71 -7.50
C ALA A 65 -1.20 -20.65 -7.46
N LYS A 66 -0.54 -20.32 -8.57
CA LYS A 66 0.92 -20.22 -8.68
C LYS A 66 1.53 -19.03 -7.92
N ALA A 67 0.75 -17.98 -7.62
CA ALA A 67 1.27 -16.88 -6.80
C ALA A 67 1.47 -17.37 -5.36
N THR A 68 2.67 -17.18 -4.81
CA THR A 68 3.00 -17.63 -3.47
C THR A 68 2.11 -16.94 -2.42
N LYS A 69 1.75 -17.67 -1.36
CA LYS A 69 0.77 -17.20 -0.36
C LYS A 69 1.24 -15.92 0.34
N TRP A 70 2.54 -15.76 0.59
CA TRP A 70 3.07 -14.58 1.28
C TRP A 70 3.20 -13.39 0.34
N TYR A 71 3.59 -13.59 -0.93
CA TYR A 71 3.60 -12.52 -1.92
C TYR A 71 2.21 -11.89 -2.13
N PHE A 72 1.16 -12.70 -2.21
CA PHE A 72 -0.22 -12.22 -2.25
C PHE A 72 -0.59 -11.44 -0.98
N GLY A 73 -0.29 -12.01 0.19
CA GLY A 73 -0.58 -11.37 1.48
C GLY A 73 0.14 -10.03 1.63
N PHE A 74 1.39 -9.95 1.18
CA PHE A 74 2.18 -8.74 1.15
C PHE A 74 1.54 -7.65 0.27
N MET A 75 1.20 -7.96 -0.98
CA MET A 75 0.56 -7.00 -1.88
C MET A 75 -0.77 -6.48 -1.34
N LEU A 76 -1.60 -7.40 -0.81
CA LEU A 76 -2.90 -7.04 -0.26
C LEU A 76 -2.78 -6.18 1.00
N THR A 77 -1.93 -6.57 1.94
CA THR A 77 -1.74 -5.81 3.20
C THR A 77 -1.12 -4.45 2.94
N THR A 78 -0.22 -4.32 1.96
CA THR A 78 0.37 -3.03 1.57
C THR A 78 -0.68 -2.10 0.96
N SER A 79 -1.46 -2.61 0.01
CA SER A 79 -2.55 -1.85 -0.64
C SER A 79 -3.58 -1.36 0.38
N LEU A 80 -4.05 -2.24 1.28
CA LEU A 80 -4.98 -1.85 2.35
C LEU A 80 -4.38 -0.85 3.33
N ALA A 81 -3.11 -1.04 3.75
CA ALA A 81 -2.44 -0.13 4.67
C ALA A 81 -2.32 1.28 4.06
N TYR A 82 -2.01 1.37 2.76
CA TYR A 82 -1.93 2.64 2.05
C TYR A 82 -3.29 3.31 1.89
N LEU A 83 -4.33 2.57 1.49
CA LEU A 83 -5.69 3.08 1.34
C LEU A 83 -6.22 3.63 2.67
N VAL A 84 -6.07 2.88 3.76
CA VAL A 84 -6.51 3.35 5.10
C VAL A 84 -5.66 4.52 5.60
N SER A 85 -4.35 4.54 5.30
CA SER A 85 -3.49 5.66 5.66
C SER A 85 -3.91 6.96 4.98
N LEU A 86 -4.22 6.93 3.68
CA LEU A 86 -4.72 8.10 2.96
C LEU A 86 -6.11 8.49 3.44
N TYR A 87 -7.01 7.53 3.66
CA TYR A 87 -8.36 7.81 4.16
C TYR A 87 -8.33 8.52 5.52
N SER A 88 -7.54 7.99 6.46
CA SER A 88 -7.40 8.48 7.84
C SER A 88 -6.79 9.88 7.91
N ASN A 89 -5.91 10.24 6.97
CA ASN A 89 -5.29 11.56 6.94
C ASN A 89 -6.12 12.58 6.13
N MET A 90 -6.58 12.21 4.93
CA MET A 90 -7.17 13.15 3.96
C MET A 90 -8.67 13.36 4.13
N ILE A 91 -9.43 12.33 4.54
CA ILE A 91 -10.90 12.35 4.55
C ILE A 91 -11.45 12.58 5.95
N VAL A 92 -10.95 11.81 6.92
CA VAL A 92 -11.40 11.86 8.32
C VAL A 92 -10.20 12.10 9.24
N PRO A 93 -9.54 13.27 9.13
CA PRO A 93 -8.43 13.60 10.01
C PRO A 93 -8.90 13.59 11.47
N ARG A 94 -8.10 13.00 12.36
CA ARG A 94 -8.31 12.88 13.81
C ARG A 94 -9.38 11.87 14.27
N ASP A 95 -9.81 10.95 13.41
CA ASP A 95 -10.62 9.80 13.85
C ASP A 95 -9.73 8.70 14.44
N VAL A 96 -9.82 8.55 15.76
CA VAL A 96 -9.06 7.58 16.55
C VAL A 96 -9.34 6.13 16.11
N THR A 97 -10.52 5.84 15.57
CA THR A 97 -10.85 4.49 15.09
C THR A 97 -10.00 4.11 13.89
N PHE A 98 -9.91 5.01 12.90
CA PHE A 98 -9.11 4.77 11.70
C PHE A 98 -7.61 4.79 11.98
N LEU A 99 -7.19 5.54 13.00
CA LEU A 99 -5.83 5.49 13.52
C LEU A 99 -5.43 4.07 13.97
N TYR A 100 -6.27 3.42 14.80
CA TYR A 100 -5.99 2.06 15.26
C TYR A 100 -6.03 1.05 14.10
N ILE A 101 -6.98 1.18 13.18
CA ILE A 101 -7.04 0.30 11.99
C ILE A 101 -5.76 0.45 11.16
N LYS A 102 -5.29 1.68 10.93
CA LYS A 102 -4.02 1.95 10.24
C LYS A 102 -2.83 1.27 10.92
N ILE A 103 -2.71 1.38 12.24
CA ILE A 103 -1.63 0.76 13.02
C ILE A 103 -1.64 -0.76 12.86
N VAL A 104 -2.81 -1.39 13.01
CA VAL A 104 -2.97 -2.84 12.84
C VAL A 104 -2.58 -3.27 11.43
N LEU A 105 -3.01 -2.54 10.40
CA LEU A 105 -2.63 -2.83 9.01
C LEU A 105 -1.14 -2.66 8.76
N CYS A 106 -0.48 -1.66 9.36
CA CYS A 106 0.97 -1.50 9.27
C CYS A 106 1.71 -2.70 9.89
N PHE A 107 1.26 -3.21 11.03
CA PHE A 107 1.83 -4.42 11.63
C PHE A 107 1.61 -5.66 10.76
N LEU A 108 0.42 -5.83 10.18
CA LEU A 108 0.13 -6.93 9.25
C LEU A 108 1.00 -6.85 7.99
N MET A 109 1.23 -5.64 7.48
CA MET A 109 2.12 -5.37 6.34
C MET A 109 3.57 -5.72 6.68
N ILE A 110 4.10 -5.25 7.82
CA ILE A 110 5.46 -5.60 8.27
C ILE A 110 5.61 -7.12 8.44
N PHE A 111 4.61 -7.77 9.02
CA PHE A 111 4.63 -9.22 9.23
C PHE A 111 4.63 -10.00 7.90
N SER A 112 3.75 -9.64 6.96
CA SER A 112 3.67 -10.28 5.65
C SER A 112 4.95 -10.06 4.84
N SER A 113 5.52 -8.85 4.90
CA SER A 113 6.81 -8.49 4.32
C SER A 113 7.97 -9.27 4.92
N TRP A 114 8.01 -9.43 6.25
CA TRP A 114 9.05 -10.21 6.92
C TRP A 114 9.01 -11.69 6.53
N LYS A 115 7.81 -12.25 6.42
CA LYS A 115 7.61 -13.62 5.94
C LYS A 115 8.03 -13.76 4.47
N LEU A 116 7.76 -12.74 3.65
CA LEU A 116 8.20 -12.71 2.26
C LEU A 116 9.74 -12.75 2.14
N ILE A 117 10.45 -11.97 2.97
CA ILE A 117 11.93 -11.99 3.01
C ILE A 117 12.44 -13.36 3.45
N LYS A 118 11.91 -13.91 4.55
CA LYS A 118 12.45 -15.14 5.15
C LYS A 118 12.11 -16.42 4.42
N VAL A 119 10.94 -16.50 3.78
CA VAL A 119 10.43 -17.74 3.19
C VAL A 119 10.65 -17.77 1.68
N GLU A 120 10.50 -16.64 1.02
CA GLU A 120 10.54 -16.55 -0.44
C GLU A 120 11.78 -15.80 -0.95
N GLU A 121 12.68 -15.39 -0.05
CA GLU A 121 13.95 -14.70 -0.35
C GLU A 121 13.78 -13.52 -1.31
N ASN A 122 12.65 -12.82 -1.18
CA ASN A 122 12.28 -11.72 -2.07
C ASN A 122 12.49 -10.36 -1.39
N ASP A 123 13.48 -9.63 -1.91
CA ASP A 123 13.92 -8.33 -1.39
C ASP A 123 12.84 -7.24 -1.44
N ILE A 124 11.79 -7.40 -2.25
CA ILE A 124 10.65 -6.48 -2.26
C ILE A 124 10.01 -6.37 -0.86
N GLY A 125 10.10 -7.43 -0.05
CA GLY A 125 9.63 -7.39 1.34
C GLY A 125 10.34 -6.33 2.18
N VAL A 126 11.60 -5.98 1.90
CA VAL A 126 12.31 -4.93 2.64
C VAL A 126 11.61 -3.59 2.48
N VAL A 127 11.13 -3.28 1.27
CA VAL A 127 10.35 -2.06 0.99
C VAL A 127 9.09 -2.01 1.85
N GLY A 128 8.39 -3.13 1.98
CA GLY A 128 7.21 -3.23 2.83
C GLY A 128 7.51 -3.01 4.31
N VAL A 129 8.59 -3.58 4.83
CA VAL A 129 9.01 -3.34 6.22
C VAL A 129 9.32 -1.86 6.44
N LEU A 130 10.12 -1.25 5.56
CA LEU A 130 10.51 0.15 5.66
C LEU A 130 9.30 1.09 5.54
N SER A 131 8.41 0.85 4.57
CA SER A 131 7.16 1.61 4.40
C SER A 131 6.28 1.52 5.65
N GLY A 132 6.17 0.33 6.25
CA GLY A 132 5.31 0.11 7.42
C GLY A 132 5.85 0.83 8.65
N LEU A 133 7.17 0.74 8.88
CA LEU A 133 7.84 1.48 9.95
C LEU A 133 7.69 2.99 9.75
N LEU A 134 7.89 3.47 8.52
CA LEU A 134 7.75 4.89 8.21
C LEU A 134 6.30 5.36 8.47
N LEU A 135 5.29 4.61 8.04
CA LEU A 135 3.90 4.94 8.32
C LEU A 135 3.57 4.94 9.82
N LEU A 136 4.13 4.01 10.60
CA LEU A 136 3.99 4.01 12.06
C LEU A 136 4.63 5.25 12.70
N VAL A 137 5.84 5.63 12.28
CA VAL A 137 6.49 6.85 12.77
C VAL A 137 5.67 8.09 12.40
N LEU A 138 5.18 8.18 11.17
CA LEU A 138 4.34 9.29 10.72
C LEU A 138 2.99 9.32 11.45
N THR A 139 2.54 8.19 11.99
CA THR A 139 1.33 8.12 12.81
C THR A 139 1.49 8.80 14.17
N TYR A 140 2.72 9.05 14.64
CA TYR A 140 2.95 9.87 15.83
C TYR A 140 2.52 11.33 15.63
N PHE A 141 2.54 11.83 14.39
CA PHE A 141 2.16 13.20 14.05
C PHE A 141 0.66 13.34 13.69
N TYR A 142 -0.15 12.35 14.06
CA TYR A 142 -1.60 12.34 13.85
C TYR A 142 -2.34 13.35 14.73
#